data_AF-A0AAD6B788-F1
#
_entry.id   AF-A0AAD6B788-F1
#
_cell.length_a   1.000
_cell.length_b   1.000
_cell.length_c   1.000
_cell.angle_alpha   90.00
_cell.angle_beta   90.00
_cell.angle_gamma   90.00
#
_symmetry.space_group_name_H-M   'P 1'
#
loop_
_entity.id
_entity.type
_entity.pdbx_description
1 polymer ?
#
loop_
_entity_poly.entity_id
_entity_poly.type
_entity_poly.pdbx_seq_one_letter_code
_entity_poly.pdbx_strand_id
1 'polypeptide(L)'
;MLTHIDSKMDPIQSSLSRIHNSLSSLGDQVNLLEQRVGANEDNVHECVARVKQLEKDNSFLMSKVDDLENRSRRSNLRFVGIQESAEGSDIIGFMSQLIPQLLGPDAFPTLPIIERAHRSPTARQNSRASPRAIMIELLNFQDKVKILRLAREKKSLDYNGKHISIYPDFSPELTRRRRSFDPVKRKLRELNLKYFLSSFEALTTTLNGLNSTVAGHGERIGSLEDNSNEVDRRLQHLENACSTLQQDNVLLKTKLADLEGRSRRQNIRIIGLPESLEGPRPTAFFSQLLVDVFGKEVLSSPPELDRAHRSLAPKPAAGDKPRPVTVRLHHFQVKDLLIREARRRGELFYKEHKIRLYEDYSSDVLKERAEYKSSMAELYKRGYRPALLYPAKLRITLPNCEKTWIRSVLETDKFLQNLN
;
A
#
# COMPACT_ATOMS: atom_id res chain seq x y z
N MET A 1 48.66 -75.12 -109.15
CA MET A 1 48.07 -74.23 -108.12
C MET A 1 49.02 -74.00 -106.95
N LEU A 2 49.62 -75.04 -106.34
CA LEU A 2 50.53 -74.87 -105.19
C LEU A 2 51.70 -73.89 -105.43
N THR A 3 52.44 -73.98 -106.54
CA THR A 3 53.61 -73.10 -106.82
C THR A 3 53.27 -71.62 -107.01
N HIS A 4 52.06 -71.29 -107.47
CA HIS A 4 51.63 -69.91 -107.62
C HIS A 4 51.24 -69.29 -106.28
N ILE A 5 50.66 -70.11 -105.39
CA ILE A 5 50.34 -69.72 -104.01
C ILE A 5 51.63 -69.42 -103.25
N ASP A 6 52.66 -70.27 -103.35
CA ASP A 6 53.96 -70.05 -102.68
C ASP A 6 54.65 -68.73 -103.10
N SER A 7 54.71 -68.44 -104.40
CA SER A 7 55.28 -67.16 -104.90
C SER A 7 54.54 -65.90 -104.46
N LYS A 8 53.24 -66.03 -104.16
CA LYS A 8 52.41 -64.95 -103.60
C LYS A 8 52.51 -64.89 -102.07
N MET A 9 52.98 -65.96 -101.43
CA MET A 9 53.14 -66.11 -99.99
C MET A 9 54.45 -65.50 -99.49
N ASP A 10 55.56 -65.58 -100.24
CA ASP A 10 56.87 -65.00 -99.85
C ASP A 10 56.85 -63.47 -99.58
N PRO A 11 56.19 -62.62 -100.39
CA PRO A 11 56.07 -61.18 -100.12
C PRO A 11 55.23 -60.88 -98.87
N ILE A 12 54.22 -61.72 -98.62
CA ILE A 12 53.38 -61.64 -97.42
C ILE A 12 54.20 -62.04 -96.20
N GLN A 13 54.98 -63.12 -96.28
CA GLN A 13 55.82 -63.60 -95.19
C GLN A 13 56.96 -62.64 -94.84
N SER A 14 57.58 -62.00 -95.84
CA SER A 14 58.57 -60.94 -95.62
C SER A 14 57.96 -59.67 -95.03
N SER A 15 56.76 -59.28 -95.47
CA SER A 15 56.02 -58.16 -94.88
C SER A 15 55.59 -58.45 -93.44
N LEU A 16 55.11 -59.66 -93.16
CA LEU A 16 54.80 -60.15 -91.81
C LEU A 16 56.04 -60.14 -90.92
N SER A 17 57.20 -60.54 -91.45
CA SER A 17 58.47 -60.51 -90.70
C SER A 17 58.91 -59.08 -90.38
N ARG A 18 58.76 -58.15 -91.32
CA ARG A 18 59.01 -56.71 -91.07
C ARG A 18 58.05 -56.13 -90.03
N ILE A 19 56.76 -56.45 -90.15
CA ILE A 19 55.72 -56.04 -89.18
C ILE A 19 56.04 -56.62 -87.80
N HIS A 20 56.43 -57.89 -87.72
CA HIS A 20 56.84 -58.54 -86.48
C HIS A 20 58.04 -57.85 -85.83
N ASN A 21 59.08 -57.54 -86.61
CA ASN A 21 60.26 -56.83 -86.10
C ASN A 21 59.92 -55.39 -85.64
N SER A 22 59.06 -54.67 -86.37
CA SER A 22 58.57 -53.34 -85.97
C SER A 22 57.69 -53.39 -84.73
N LEU A 23 56.81 -54.40 -84.62
CA LEU A 23 55.98 -54.64 -83.42
C LEU A 23 56.84 -55.00 -82.21
N SER A 24 57.88 -55.80 -82.40
CA SER A 24 58.85 -56.12 -81.34
C SER A 24 59.58 -54.87 -80.87
N SER A 25 60.11 -54.07 -81.80
CA SER A 25 60.79 -52.81 -81.47
C SER A 25 59.85 -51.79 -80.82
N LEU A 26 58.58 -51.73 -81.24
CA LEU A 26 57.57 -50.89 -80.61
C LEU A 26 57.24 -51.40 -79.19
N GLY A 27 57.16 -52.72 -79.01
CA GLY A 27 57.00 -53.34 -77.69
C GLY A 27 58.14 -52.97 -76.74
N ASP A 28 59.38 -53.01 -77.22
CA ASP A 28 60.56 -52.58 -76.43
C ASP A 28 60.49 -51.09 -76.07
N GLN A 29 60.07 -50.22 -77.01
CA GLN A 29 59.87 -48.79 -76.75
C GLN A 29 58.73 -48.50 -75.76
N VAL A 30 57.62 -49.24 -75.85
CA VAL A 30 56.49 -49.14 -74.93
C VAL A 30 56.91 -49.57 -73.53
N ASN A 31 57.63 -50.69 -73.40
CA ASN A 31 58.18 -51.15 -72.11
C ASN A 31 59.11 -50.09 -71.49
N LEU A 32 59.98 -49.48 -72.30
CA LEU A 32 60.86 -48.39 -71.83
C LEU A 32 60.06 -47.14 -71.40
N LEU A 33 58.98 -46.80 -72.13
CA LEU A 33 58.11 -45.69 -71.76
C LEU A 33 57.35 -45.98 -70.47
N GLU A 34 56.80 -47.17 -70.28
CA GLU A 34 56.11 -47.57 -69.05
C GLU A 34 57.05 -47.47 -67.83
N GLN A 35 58.28 -47.96 -67.96
CA GLN A 35 59.30 -47.81 -66.91
C GLN A 35 59.61 -46.35 -66.59
N ARG A 36 59.74 -45.49 -67.62
CA ARG A 36 59.97 -44.04 -67.43
C ARG A 36 58.76 -43.33 -66.82
N VAL A 37 57.54 -43.73 -67.19
CA VAL A 37 56.31 -43.18 -66.62
C VAL A 37 56.18 -43.57 -65.16
N GLY A 38 56.40 -44.84 -64.81
CA GLY A 38 56.41 -45.30 -63.42
C GLY A 38 57.45 -44.55 -62.57
N ALA A 39 58.67 -44.41 -63.08
CA ALA A 39 59.70 -43.61 -62.42
C ALA A 39 59.29 -42.12 -62.26
N ASN A 40 58.59 -41.55 -63.23
CA ASN A 40 58.09 -40.17 -63.14
C ASN A 40 56.94 -40.04 -62.12
N GLU A 41 56.03 -41.01 -62.03
CA GLU A 41 54.94 -41.03 -61.05
C GLU A 41 55.51 -41.09 -59.63
N ASP A 42 56.50 -41.95 -59.39
CA ASP A 42 57.22 -42.03 -58.11
C ASP A 42 57.90 -40.68 -57.76
N ASN A 43 58.61 -40.07 -58.72
CA ASN A 43 59.24 -38.75 -58.55
C ASN A 43 58.20 -37.65 -58.23
N VAL A 44 57.02 -37.70 -58.87
CA VAL A 44 55.92 -36.75 -58.60
C VAL A 44 55.36 -36.96 -57.20
N HIS A 45 55.14 -38.21 -56.78
CA HIS A 45 54.70 -38.53 -55.42
C HIS A 45 55.67 -38.03 -54.36
N GLU A 46 56.97 -38.21 -54.58
CA GLU A 46 58.02 -37.69 -53.70
C GLU A 46 58.01 -36.14 -53.66
N CYS A 47 57.88 -35.49 -54.83
CA CYS A 47 57.78 -34.04 -54.90
C CYS A 47 56.57 -33.51 -54.11
N VAL A 48 55.40 -34.14 -54.25
CA VAL A 48 54.19 -33.76 -53.52
C VAL A 48 54.37 -33.95 -52.01
N ALA A 49 54.96 -35.07 -51.59
CA ALA A 49 55.26 -35.32 -50.18
C ALA A 49 56.18 -34.23 -49.60
N ARG A 50 57.21 -33.84 -50.35
CA ARG A 50 58.14 -32.78 -49.95
C ARG A 50 57.47 -31.40 -49.89
N VAL A 51 56.59 -31.07 -50.83
CA VAL A 51 55.82 -29.81 -50.81
C VAL A 51 54.94 -29.74 -49.57
N LYS A 52 54.19 -30.81 -49.25
CA LYS A 52 53.35 -30.85 -48.02
C LYS A 52 54.19 -30.66 -46.75
N GLN A 53 55.37 -31.27 -46.69
CA GLN A 53 56.28 -31.10 -45.56
C GLN A 53 56.79 -29.65 -45.46
N LEU A 54 57.18 -29.04 -46.58
CA LEU A 54 57.61 -27.64 -46.63
C LEU A 54 56.49 -26.66 -46.27
N GLU A 55 55.26 -26.90 -46.67
CA GLU A 55 54.09 -26.10 -46.28
C GLU A 55 53.86 -26.12 -44.76
N LYS A 56 54.00 -27.31 -44.15
CA LYS A 56 53.90 -27.50 -42.70
C LYS A 56 55.03 -26.76 -41.97
N ASP A 57 56.25 -26.91 -42.44
CA ASP A 57 57.42 -26.26 -41.84
C ASP A 57 57.36 -24.74 -42.00
N ASN A 58 56.94 -24.23 -43.17
CA ASN A 58 56.70 -22.81 -43.38
C ASN A 58 55.61 -22.27 -42.44
N SER A 59 54.51 -23.01 -42.25
CA SER A 59 53.45 -22.62 -41.31
C SER A 59 53.97 -22.53 -39.87
N PHE A 60 54.78 -23.52 -39.45
CA PHE A 60 55.42 -23.51 -38.13
C PHE A 60 56.40 -22.34 -37.98
N LEU A 61 57.25 -22.10 -38.97
CA LEU A 61 58.20 -20.99 -38.98
C LEU A 61 57.49 -19.64 -38.95
N MET A 62 56.42 -19.47 -39.72
CA MET A 62 55.59 -18.25 -39.70
C MET A 62 55.03 -17.99 -38.30
N SER A 63 54.49 -19.01 -37.63
CA SER A 63 53.99 -18.87 -36.26
C SER A 63 55.10 -18.54 -35.27
N LYS A 64 56.28 -19.17 -35.42
CA LYS A 64 57.42 -18.94 -34.54
C LYS A 64 57.99 -17.52 -34.71
N VAL A 65 58.09 -17.02 -35.95
CA VAL A 65 58.55 -15.67 -36.24
C VAL A 65 57.56 -14.63 -35.70
N ASP A 66 56.25 -14.83 -35.91
CA ASP A 66 55.20 -13.95 -35.39
C ASP A 66 55.25 -13.85 -33.84
N ASP A 67 55.45 -14.98 -33.17
CA ASP A 67 55.57 -15.04 -31.72
C ASP A 67 56.87 -14.38 -31.20
N LEU A 68 58.01 -14.63 -31.83
CA LEU A 68 59.28 -13.95 -31.51
C LEU A 68 59.19 -12.43 -31.73
N GLU A 69 58.57 -11.99 -32.82
CA GLU A 69 58.35 -10.58 -33.12
C GLU A 69 57.47 -9.91 -32.04
N ASN A 70 56.36 -10.55 -31.63
CA ASN A 70 55.51 -10.03 -30.56
C ASN A 70 56.19 -10.03 -29.19
N ARG A 71 57.05 -11.02 -28.90
CA ARG A 71 57.86 -11.00 -27.66
C ARG A 71 58.89 -9.87 -27.68
N SER A 72 59.52 -9.60 -28.82
CA SER A 72 60.43 -8.47 -28.98
C SER A 72 59.71 -7.13 -28.80
N ARG A 73 58.50 -6.98 -29.37
CA ARG A 73 57.67 -5.76 -29.25
C ARG A 73 56.90 -5.67 -27.94
N ARG A 74 57.12 -6.58 -26.98
CA ARG A 74 56.26 -6.68 -25.78
C ARG A 74 56.31 -5.44 -24.91
N SER A 75 57.40 -4.67 -24.90
CA SER A 75 57.53 -3.42 -24.14
C SER A 75 57.20 -2.17 -24.96
N ASN A 76 56.79 -2.35 -26.21
CA ASN A 76 56.56 -1.24 -27.13
C ASN A 76 55.14 -0.68 -27.03
N LEU A 77 55.03 0.63 -27.22
CA LEU A 77 53.77 1.36 -27.35
C LEU A 77 53.78 2.26 -28.57
N ARG A 78 52.59 2.45 -29.14
CA ARG A 78 52.32 3.29 -30.29
C ARG A 78 51.38 4.42 -29.90
N PHE A 79 51.85 5.66 -30.05
CA PHE A 79 51.09 6.87 -29.80
C PHE A 79 50.65 7.49 -31.12
N VAL A 80 49.35 7.73 -31.27
CA VAL A 80 48.71 8.27 -32.47
C VAL A 80 48.06 9.61 -32.12
N GLY A 81 48.15 10.60 -33.02
CA GLY A 81 47.51 11.91 -32.85
C GLY A 81 48.43 13.05 -32.37
N ILE A 82 49.67 12.72 -31.98
CA ILE A 82 50.69 13.72 -31.62
C ILE A 82 51.12 14.49 -32.87
N GLN A 83 50.96 15.82 -32.87
CA GLN A 83 51.33 16.68 -34.01
C GLN A 83 52.82 16.54 -34.34
N GLU A 84 53.16 16.63 -35.63
CA GLU A 84 54.56 16.49 -36.07
C GLU A 84 55.38 17.69 -35.63
N SER A 85 56.61 17.45 -35.20
CA SER A 85 57.54 18.44 -34.62
C SER A 85 57.17 18.95 -33.23
N ALA A 86 56.10 18.44 -32.60
CA ALA A 86 55.78 18.77 -31.20
C ALA A 86 56.82 18.19 -30.22
N GLU A 87 57.50 17.12 -30.62
CA GLU A 87 58.53 16.40 -29.89
C GLU A 87 59.91 17.09 -29.91
N GLY A 88 60.13 18.06 -30.79
CA GLY A 88 61.42 18.72 -30.96
C GLY A 88 62.54 17.74 -31.37
N SER A 89 63.77 18.01 -30.90
CA SER A 89 64.95 17.16 -31.16
C SER A 89 65.07 15.98 -30.19
N ASP A 90 64.42 16.04 -29.02
CA ASP A 90 64.48 15.01 -27.99
C ASP A 90 63.12 14.34 -27.78
N ILE A 91 62.88 13.29 -28.59
CA ILE A 91 61.64 12.50 -28.53
C ILE A 91 61.55 11.74 -27.20
N ILE A 92 62.67 11.28 -26.64
CA ILE A 92 62.68 10.49 -25.40
C ILE A 92 62.25 11.37 -24.24
N GLY A 93 62.90 12.52 -24.03
CA GLY A 93 62.54 13.47 -22.99
C GLY A 93 61.10 13.97 -23.14
N PHE A 94 60.67 14.29 -24.37
CA PHE A 94 59.30 14.66 -24.67
C PHE A 94 58.29 13.58 -24.24
N MET A 95 58.51 12.33 -24.63
CA MET A 95 57.59 11.23 -24.31
C MET A 95 57.58 10.89 -22.81
N SER A 96 58.73 10.95 -22.13
CA SER A 96 58.83 10.74 -20.69
C SER A 96 58.03 11.77 -19.88
N GLN A 97 57.90 13.01 -20.37
CA GLN A 97 57.07 14.05 -19.74
C GLN A 97 55.60 13.98 -20.17
N LEU A 98 55.34 13.67 -21.45
CA LEU A 98 53.99 13.61 -22.00
C LEU A 98 53.14 12.49 -21.36
N ILE A 99 53.73 11.33 -21.07
CA ILE A 99 52.99 10.19 -20.51
C ILE A 99 52.33 10.54 -19.15
N PRO A 100 53.08 11.04 -18.14
CA PRO A 100 52.47 11.53 -16.89
C PRO A 100 51.47 12.66 -17.10
N GLN A 101 51.75 13.61 -18.00
CA GLN A 101 50.82 14.71 -18.29
C GLN A 101 49.46 14.19 -18.81
N LEU A 102 49.49 13.20 -19.71
CA LEU A 102 48.29 12.58 -20.27
C LEU A 102 47.54 11.72 -19.27
N LEU A 103 48.24 11.00 -18.40
CA LEU A 103 47.64 9.95 -17.57
C LEU A 103 47.47 10.32 -16.10
N GLY A 104 48.02 11.45 -15.67
CA GLY A 104 48.02 11.94 -14.29
C GLY A 104 49.43 11.90 -13.70
N PRO A 105 50.00 13.04 -13.29
CA PRO A 105 51.38 13.10 -12.76
C PRO A 105 51.53 12.27 -11.48
N ASP A 106 50.51 12.22 -10.63
CA ASP A 106 50.51 11.45 -9.38
C ASP A 106 50.65 9.94 -9.60
N ALA A 107 50.24 9.45 -10.77
CA ALA A 107 50.35 8.04 -11.12
C ALA A 107 51.80 7.65 -11.50
N PHE A 108 52.72 8.60 -11.69
CA PHE A 108 54.11 8.34 -12.08
C PHE A 108 55.09 9.12 -11.17
N PRO A 109 55.30 8.67 -9.91
CA PRO A 109 56.26 9.29 -8.99
C PRO A 109 57.69 9.30 -9.55
N THR A 110 58.02 8.28 -10.34
CA THR A 110 59.23 8.21 -11.18
C THR A 110 58.80 8.19 -12.64
N LEU A 111 59.46 8.99 -13.47
CA LEU A 111 59.18 9.04 -14.91
C LEU A 111 59.47 7.67 -15.55
N PRO A 112 58.63 7.21 -16.50
CA PRO A 112 58.91 5.99 -17.25
C PRO A 112 60.24 6.11 -18.01
N ILE A 113 61.08 5.09 -17.88
CA ILE A 113 62.37 5.01 -18.61
C ILE A 113 62.10 4.46 -20.00
N ILE A 114 62.40 5.28 -21.01
CA ILE A 114 62.23 4.96 -22.43
C ILE A 114 63.61 4.65 -23.00
N GLU A 115 63.80 3.43 -23.50
CA GLU A 115 65.06 3.00 -24.13
C GLU A 115 65.21 3.56 -25.54
N ARG A 116 64.09 3.62 -26.27
CA ARG A 116 64.07 4.09 -27.66
C ARG A 116 62.74 4.76 -27.97
N ALA A 117 62.80 5.88 -28.67
CA ALA A 117 61.62 6.56 -29.20
C ALA A 117 61.90 7.05 -30.62
N HIS A 118 60.96 6.83 -31.53
CA HIS A 118 61.06 7.32 -32.91
C HIS A 118 59.68 7.44 -33.56
N ARG A 119 59.58 8.31 -34.57
CA ARG A 119 58.42 8.34 -35.46
C ARG A 119 58.48 7.15 -36.42
N SER A 120 57.32 6.58 -36.74
CA SER A 120 57.20 5.53 -37.77
C SER A 120 57.86 5.98 -39.07
N PRO A 121 58.67 5.14 -39.75
CA PRO A 121 59.45 5.51 -40.93
C PRO A 121 58.60 5.71 -42.21
N THR A 122 57.27 5.61 -42.10
CA THR A 122 56.34 5.76 -43.23
C THR A 122 56.50 7.13 -43.88
N ALA A 123 56.86 7.18 -45.16
CA ALA A 123 57.04 8.43 -45.91
C ALA A 123 55.73 9.24 -45.93
N ARG A 124 55.83 10.54 -45.66
CA ARG A 124 54.69 11.47 -45.80
C ARG A 124 54.35 11.58 -47.28
N GLN A 125 53.17 11.09 -47.67
CA GLN A 125 52.69 11.23 -49.04
C GLN A 125 52.04 12.60 -49.30
N ASN A 126 51.49 13.29 -48.28
CA ASN A 126 50.82 14.60 -48.42
C ASN A 126 50.71 15.38 -47.08
N SER A 127 50.59 16.70 -47.14
CA SER A 127 50.41 17.61 -45.98
C SER A 127 49.05 17.46 -45.25
N ARG A 128 48.08 16.80 -45.88
CA ARG A 128 46.78 16.41 -45.29
C ARG A 128 46.81 15.04 -44.58
N ALA A 129 47.94 14.32 -44.61
CA ALA A 129 48.04 13.03 -43.95
C ALA A 129 48.05 13.19 -42.41
N SER A 130 47.48 12.21 -41.70
CA SER A 130 47.53 12.18 -40.24
C SER A 130 48.98 12.15 -39.73
N PRO A 131 49.28 12.75 -38.57
CA PRO A 131 50.62 12.71 -37.99
C PRO A 131 51.12 11.26 -37.83
N ARG A 132 52.38 10.99 -38.18
CA ARG A 132 52.97 9.65 -38.04
C ARG A 132 52.97 9.23 -36.59
N ALA A 133 52.72 7.96 -36.30
CA ALA A 133 52.73 7.50 -34.91
C ALA A 133 54.14 7.57 -34.30
N ILE A 134 54.25 7.90 -33.01
CA ILE A 134 55.49 7.72 -32.24
C ILE A 134 55.47 6.31 -31.66
N MET A 135 56.54 5.56 -31.91
CA MET A 135 56.80 4.26 -31.33
C MET A 135 57.81 4.46 -30.21
N ILE A 136 57.50 3.95 -29.02
CA ILE A 136 58.42 3.93 -27.89
C ILE A 136 58.64 2.51 -27.39
N GLU A 137 59.82 2.27 -26.84
CA GLU A 137 60.23 1.03 -26.17
C GLU A 137 60.56 1.37 -24.72
N LEU A 138 59.83 0.76 -23.79
CA LEU A 138 60.00 0.99 -22.36
C LEU A 138 60.97 -0.04 -21.78
N LEU A 139 61.86 0.41 -20.89
CA LEU A 139 62.78 -0.48 -20.16
C LEU A 139 61.99 -1.51 -19.34
N ASN A 140 60.93 -1.06 -18.65
CA ASN A 140 60.11 -1.92 -17.80
C ASN A 140 58.76 -2.24 -18.45
N PHE A 141 58.48 -3.54 -18.63
CA PHE A 141 57.19 -4.02 -19.13
C PHE A 141 56.02 -3.63 -18.21
N GLN A 142 56.25 -3.47 -16.90
CA GLN A 142 55.22 -3.03 -15.95
C GLN A 142 54.71 -1.62 -16.27
N ASP A 143 55.58 -0.71 -16.69
CA ASP A 143 55.20 0.65 -17.08
C ASP A 143 54.27 0.63 -18.28
N LYS A 144 54.55 -0.23 -19.28
CA LYS A 144 53.65 -0.44 -20.43
C LYS A 144 52.24 -0.81 -19.98
N VAL A 145 52.14 -1.83 -19.12
CA VAL A 145 50.85 -2.35 -18.64
C VAL A 145 50.10 -1.27 -17.87
N LYS A 146 50.80 -0.49 -17.05
CA LYS A 146 50.25 0.64 -16.29
C LYS A 146 49.71 1.72 -17.22
N ILE A 147 50.51 2.15 -18.20
CA ILE A 147 50.13 3.16 -19.21
C ILE A 147 48.86 2.74 -19.96
N LEU A 148 48.80 1.50 -20.44
CA LEU A 148 47.62 1.00 -21.16
C LEU A 148 46.36 0.89 -20.28
N ARG A 149 46.52 0.61 -18.99
CA ARG A 149 45.40 0.55 -18.04
C ARG A 149 44.82 1.94 -17.80
N LEU A 150 45.67 2.90 -17.43
CA LEU A 150 45.26 4.28 -17.18
C LEU A 150 44.64 4.92 -18.43
N ALA A 151 45.18 4.62 -19.61
CA ALA A 151 44.62 5.07 -20.88
C ALA A 151 43.18 4.59 -21.12
N ARG A 152 42.85 3.35 -20.70
CA ARG A 152 41.48 2.80 -20.83
C ARG A 152 40.51 3.41 -19.81
N GLU A 153 40.97 3.68 -18.61
CA GLU A 153 40.15 4.25 -17.53
C GLU A 153 39.76 5.71 -17.82
N LYS A 154 40.71 6.49 -18.35
CA LYS A 154 40.51 7.93 -18.60
C LYS A 154 39.60 8.24 -19.80
N LYS A 155 39.36 7.25 -20.67
CA LYS A 155 38.48 7.27 -21.88
C LYS A 155 38.79 8.31 -22.96
N SER A 156 39.19 9.54 -22.62
CA SER A 156 39.73 10.55 -23.53
C SER A 156 41.09 11.03 -23.06
N LEU A 157 42.06 11.07 -23.97
CA LEU A 157 43.39 11.60 -23.74
C LEU A 157 43.59 12.74 -24.74
N ASP A 158 43.76 13.96 -24.25
CA ASP A 158 43.87 15.15 -25.09
C ASP A 158 45.16 15.90 -24.77
N TYR A 159 45.85 16.37 -25.80
CA TYR A 159 47.06 17.17 -25.71
C TYR A 159 47.01 18.28 -26.75
N ASN A 160 47.18 19.53 -26.33
CA ASN A 160 47.10 20.72 -27.18
C ASN A 160 45.84 20.73 -28.08
N GLY A 161 44.69 20.38 -27.50
CA GLY A 161 43.39 20.34 -28.21
C GLY A 161 43.25 19.22 -29.25
N LYS A 162 44.14 18.21 -29.23
CA LYS A 162 44.07 17.03 -30.11
C LYS A 162 43.97 15.75 -29.30
N HIS A 163 43.09 14.87 -29.74
CA HIS A 163 42.94 13.54 -29.16
C HIS A 163 44.15 12.66 -29.47
N ILE A 164 44.70 12.03 -28.44
CA ILE A 164 45.79 11.07 -28.51
C ILE A 164 45.24 9.68 -28.22
N SER A 165 45.66 8.70 -29.02
CA SER A 165 45.34 7.30 -28.78
C SER A 165 46.62 6.50 -28.54
N ILE A 166 46.61 5.68 -27.49
CA ILE A 166 47.73 4.82 -27.10
C ILE A 166 47.36 3.37 -27.41
N TYR A 167 48.19 2.70 -28.21
CA TYR A 167 48.00 1.30 -28.60
C TYR A 167 49.23 0.46 -28.27
N PRO A 168 49.07 -0.84 -27.99
CA PRO A 168 50.18 -1.77 -28.03
C PRO A 168 50.75 -1.87 -29.45
N ASP A 169 52.07 -2.00 -29.57
CA ASP A 169 52.73 -2.36 -30.82
C ASP A 169 52.70 -3.89 -31.00
N PHE A 170 51.91 -4.36 -31.96
CA PHE A 170 51.79 -5.78 -32.29
C PHE A 170 52.42 -6.04 -33.66
N SER A 171 52.79 -7.30 -33.91
CA SER A 171 53.16 -7.72 -35.26
C SER A 171 52.04 -7.41 -36.27
N PRO A 172 52.37 -7.26 -37.57
CA PRO A 172 51.36 -7.06 -38.61
C PRO A 172 50.33 -8.19 -38.66
N GLU A 173 50.78 -9.43 -38.42
CA GLU A 173 49.93 -10.60 -38.47
C GLU A 173 48.95 -10.66 -37.29
N LEU A 174 49.42 -10.44 -36.06
CA LEU A 174 48.54 -10.32 -34.90
C LEU A 174 47.56 -9.15 -35.04
N THR A 175 47.99 -8.04 -35.63
CA THR A 175 47.12 -6.91 -35.95
C THR A 175 46.00 -7.31 -36.92
N ARG A 176 46.32 -8.06 -38.00
CA ARG A 176 45.32 -8.62 -38.93
C ARG A 176 44.33 -9.54 -38.22
N ARG A 177 44.81 -10.49 -37.41
CA ARG A 177 43.94 -11.38 -36.63
C ARG A 177 43.05 -10.63 -35.65
N ARG A 178 43.53 -9.56 -35.00
CA ARG A 178 42.69 -8.75 -34.09
C ARG A 178 41.61 -7.98 -34.84
N ARG A 179 41.89 -7.51 -36.06
CA ARG A 179 40.94 -6.81 -36.94
C ARG A 179 39.86 -7.74 -37.49
N SER A 180 40.13 -9.03 -37.70
CA SER A 180 39.09 -9.98 -38.16
C SER A 180 37.95 -10.14 -37.13
N PHE A 181 38.18 -9.81 -35.86
CA PHE A 181 37.14 -9.77 -34.83
C PHE A 181 36.32 -8.48 -34.79
N ASP A 182 36.67 -7.44 -35.56
CA ASP A 182 35.96 -6.15 -35.51
C ASP A 182 34.48 -6.23 -35.92
N PRO A 183 34.09 -7.03 -36.94
CA PRO A 183 32.67 -7.26 -37.25
C PRO A 183 31.89 -7.88 -36.09
N VAL A 184 32.48 -8.86 -35.40
CA VAL A 184 31.85 -9.54 -34.25
C VAL A 184 31.67 -8.56 -33.08
N LYS A 185 32.72 -7.79 -32.74
CA LYS A 185 32.64 -6.76 -31.70
C LYS A 185 31.58 -5.71 -31.99
N ARG A 186 31.39 -5.34 -33.27
CA ARG A 186 30.34 -4.39 -33.69
C ARG A 186 28.95 -4.95 -33.40
N LYS A 187 28.69 -6.19 -33.85
CA LYS A 187 27.41 -6.87 -33.65
C LYS A 187 27.07 -7.06 -32.17
N LEU A 188 28.06 -7.37 -31.33
CA LEU A 188 27.86 -7.47 -29.88
C LEU A 188 27.44 -6.13 -29.24
N ARG A 189 28.01 -5.00 -29.69
CA ARG A 189 27.59 -3.67 -29.21
C ARG A 189 26.16 -3.33 -29.64
N GLU A 190 25.80 -3.65 -30.88
CA GLU A 190 24.45 -3.41 -31.41
C GLU A 190 23.39 -4.23 -30.66
N LEU A 191 23.64 -5.51 -30.39
CA LEU A 191 22.73 -6.36 -29.63
C LEU A 191 22.51 -5.84 -28.20
N ASN A 192 23.57 -5.37 -27.54
CA ASN A 192 23.47 -4.82 -26.19
C ASN A 192 22.63 -3.52 -26.17
N LEU A 193 22.82 -2.64 -27.16
CA LEU A 193 22.00 -1.44 -27.33
C LEU A 193 20.53 -1.77 -27.62
N LYS A 194 20.27 -2.76 -28.47
CA LYS A 194 18.91 -3.20 -28.78
C LYS A 194 18.19 -3.74 -27.55
N TYR A 195 18.86 -4.58 -26.74
CA TYR A 195 18.30 -5.12 -25.50
C TYR A 195 18.02 -4.03 -24.46
N PHE A 196 18.92 -3.04 -24.35
CA PHE A 196 18.73 -1.89 -23.49
C PHE A 196 17.48 -1.08 -23.90
N LEU A 197 17.35 -0.77 -25.20
CA LEU A 197 16.20 -0.02 -25.71
C LEU A 197 14.88 -0.77 -25.51
N SER A 198 14.83 -2.09 -25.78
CA SER A 198 13.61 -2.88 -25.55
C SER A 198 13.23 -2.95 -24.07
N SER A 199 14.21 -3.06 -23.18
CA SER A 199 13.96 -3.06 -21.73
C SER A 199 13.44 -1.69 -21.26
N PHE A 200 13.95 -0.61 -21.85
CA PHE A 200 13.52 0.74 -21.53
C PHE A 200 12.08 1.02 -22.01
N GLU A 201 11.70 0.53 -23.19
CA GLU A 201 10.34 0.64 -23.72
C GLU A 201 9.33 -0.15 -22.87
N ALA A 202 9.70 -1.37 -22.43
CA ALA A 202 8.90 -2.16 -21.50
C ALA A 202 8.67 -1.40 -20.18
N LEU A 203 9.74 -0.82 -19.61
CA LEU A 203 9.66 0.00 -18.39
C LEU A 203 8.73 1.20 -18.57
N THR A 204 8.83 1.89 -19.70
CA THR A 204 7.98 3.05 -20.04
C THR A 204 6.51 2.64 -20.11
N THR A 205 6.23 1.49 -20.70
CA THR A 205 4.87 0.94 -20.78
C THR A 205 4.31 0.64 -19.39
N THR A 206 5.11 0.02 -18.51
CA THR A 206 4.71 -0.23 -17.12
C THR A 206 4.46 1.06 -16.35
N LEU A 207 5.32 2.07 -16.50
CA LEU A 207 5.15 3.38 -15.85
C LEU A 207 3.87 4.07 -16.30
N ASN A 208 3.55 4.04 -17.60
CA ASN A 208 2.29 4.59 -18.11
C ASN A 208 1.08 3.86 -17.53
N GLY A 209 1.12 2.53 -17.44
CA GLY A 209 0.06 1.74 -16.82
C GLY A 209 -0.14 2.06 -15.33
N LEU A 210 0.96 2.26 -14.59
CA LEU A 210 0.89 2.69 -13.18
C LEU A 210 0.29 4.09 -13.05
N ASN A 211 0.66 5.02 -13.93
CA ASN A 211 0.15 6.38 -13.90
C ASN A 211 -1.37 6.42 -14.15
N SER A 212 -1.87 5.65 -15.12
CA SER A 212 -3.32 5.50 -15.35
C SER A 212 -4.03 4.89 -14.14
N THR A 213 -3.41 3.91 -13.47
CA THR A 213 -3.96 3.28 -12.26
C THR A 213 -4.06 4.28 -11.11
N VAL A 214 -3.02 5.09 -10.89
CA VAL A 214 -2.98 6.13 -9.86
C VAL A 214 -4.04 7.20 -10.14
N ALA A 215 -4.20 7.63 -11.40
CA ALA A 215 -5.26 8.56 -11.77
C ALA A 215 -6.65 7.98 -11.47
N GLY A 216 -6.91 6.73 -11.85
CA GLY A 216 -8.18 6.05 -11.54
C GLY A 216 -8.42 5.86 -10.04
N HIS A 217 -7.36 5.65 -9.24
CA HIS A 217 -7.47 5.64 -7.78
C HIS A 217 -7.83 7.03 -7.23
N GLY A 218 -7.26 8.10 -7.78
CA GLY A 218 -7.59 9.48 -7.42
C GLY A 218 -9.06 9.82 -7.61
N GLU A 219 -9.66 9.44 -8.75
CA GLU A 219 -11.09 9.65 -9.02
C GLU A 219 -11.99 8.89 -8.04
N ARG A 220 -11.63 7.64 -7.73
CA ARG A 220 -12.38 6.81 -6.77
C ARG A 220 -12.30 7.36 -5.34
N ILE A 221 -11.13 7.86 -4.94
CA ILE A 221 -10.95 8.50 -3.62
C ILE A 221 -11.81 9.77 -3.54
N GLY A 222 -11.76 10.64 -4.56
CA GLY A 222 -12.60 11.84 -4.59
C GLY A 222 -14.10 11.51 -4.49
N SER A 223 -14.54 10.49 -5.22
CA SER A 223 -15.94 10.02 -5.12
C SER A 223 -16.31 9.49 -3.73
N LEU A 224 -15.38 8.85 -3.01
CA LEU A 224 -15.62 8.38 -1.65
C LEU A 224 -15.64 9.53 -0.64
N GLU A 225 -14.78 10.53 -0.82
CA GLU A 225 -14.75 11.74 0.00
C GLU A 225 -16.07 12.53 -0.13
N ASP A 226 -16.58 12.70 -1.36
CA ASP A 226 -17.87 13.36 -1.60
C ASP A 226 -19.04 12.63 -0.94
N ASN A 227 -19.06 11.30 -1.04
CA ASN A 227 -20.08 10.48 -0.38
C ASN A 227 -19.99 10.54 1.15
N SER A 228 -18.77 10.54 1.71
CA SER A 228 -18.56 10.67 3.16
C SER A 228 -19.07 12.01 3.67
N ASN A 229 -18.74 13.10 2.96
CA ASN A 229 -19.22 14.44 3.29
C ASN A 229 -20.75 14.53 3.28
N GLU A 230 -21.41 13.83 2.35
CA GLU A 230 -22.87 13.79 2.30
C GLU A 230 -23.49 12.98 3.45
N VAL A 231 -22.87 11.86 3.83
CA VAL A 231 -23.30 11.08 5.00
C VAL A 231 -23.17 11.90 6.29
N ASP A 232 -22.08 12.65 6.46
CA ASP A 232 -21.87 13.51 7.64
C ASP A 232 -22.94 14.61 7.73
N ARG A 233 -23.32 15.23 6.61
CA ARG A 233 -24.42 16.21 6.58
C ARG A 233 -25.75 15.59 7.00
N ARG A 234 -26.05 14.38 6.51
CA ARG A 234 -27.28 13.66 6.89
C ARG A 234 -27.30 13.27 8.35
N LEU A 235 -26.16 12.85 8.91
CA LEU A 235 -26.00 12.56 10.33
C LEU A 235 -26.26 13.81 11.17
N GLN A 236 -25.63 14.93 10.83
CA GLN A 236 -25.84 16.20 11.54
C GLN A 236 -27.31 16.63 11.54
N HIS A 237 -28.01 16.49 10.41
CA HIS A 237 -29.44 16.77 10.33
C HIS A 237 -30.25 15.83 11.24
N LEU A 238 -29.93 14.54 11.24
CA LEU A 238 -30.64 13.55 12.07
C LEU A 238 -30.42 13.81 13.56
N GLU A 239 -29.20 14.13 13.98
CA GLU A 239 -28.86 14.49 15.36
C GLU A 239 -29.64 15.73 15.82
N ASN A 240 -29.70 16.76 14.98
CA ASN A 240 -30.47 17.98 15.27
C ASN A 240 -31.97 17.68 15.42
N ALA A 241 -32.53 16.83 14.55
CA ALA A 241 -33.92 16.40 14.62
C ALA A 241 -34.20 15.59 15.90
N CYS A 242 -33.33 14.65 16.26
CA CYS A 242 -33.43 13.87 17.48
C CYS A 242 -33.35 14.74 18.74
N SER A 243 -32.44 15.73 18.76
CA SER A 243 -32.32 16.69 19.86
C SER A 243 -33.61 17.51 20.03
N THR A 244 -34.17 18.01 18.93
CA THR A 244 -35.44 18.74 18.93
C THR A 244 -36.59 17.87 19.45
N LEU A 245 -36.73 16.66 18.90
CA LEU A 245 -37.75 15.71 19.33
C LEU A 245 -37.61 15.33 20.81
N GLN A 246 -36.39 15.23 21.33
CA GLN A 246 -36.14 14.95 22.73
C GLN A 246 -36.64 16.11 23.62
N GLN A 247 -36.36 17.36 23.23
CA GLN A 247 -36.83 18.55 23.93
C GLN A 247 -38.35 18.63 23.93
N ASP A 248 -38.98 18.41 22.77
CA ASP A 248 -40.44 18.40 22.63
C ASP A 248 -41.08 17.29 23.47
N ASN A 249 -40.48 16.09 23.51
CA ASN A 249 -40.97 15.01 24.35
C ASN A 249 -40.93 15.35 25.85
N VAL A 250 -39.88 16.04 26.30
CA VAL A 250 -39.79 16.52 27.70
C VAL A 250 -40.89 17.55 27.98
N LEU A 251 -41.09 18.50 27.07
CA LEU A 251 -42.15 19.52 27.19
C LEU A 251 -43.55 18.89 27.19
N LEU A 252 -43.80 17.92 26.31
CA LEU A 252 -45.08 17.21 26.23
C LEU A 252 -45.34 16.38 27.49
N LYS A 253 -44.34 15.68 28.02
CA LYS A 253 -44.46 14.91 29.27
C LYS A 253 -44.80 15.82 30.45
N THR A 254 -44.12 16.96 30.59
CA THR A 254 -44.40 17.92 31.66
C THR A 254 -45.79 18.54 31.53
N LYS A 255 -46.21 18.92 30.31
CA LYS A 255 -47.56 19.42 30.05
C LYS A 255 -48.64 18.37 30.33
N LEU A 256 -48.40 17.11 29.95
CA LEU A 256 -49.34 16.01 30.21
C LEU A 256 -49.49 15.77 31.72
N ALA A 257 -48.39 15.79 32.48
CA ALA A 257 -48.43 15.65 33.93
C ALA A 257 -49.22 16.78 34.62
N ASP A 258 -49.06 18.04 34.17
CA ASP A 258 -49.83 19.19 34.67
C ASP A 258 -51.33 19.06 34.32
N LEU A 259 -51.66 18.73 33.07
CA LEU A 259 -53.05 18.56 32.63
C LEU A 259 -53.75 17.42 33.38
N GLU A 260 -53.07 16.29 33.55
CA GLU A 260 -53.60 15.16 34.33
C GLU A 260 -53.81 15.56 35.80
N GLY A 261 -52.85 16.26 36.39
CA GLY A 261 -52.97 16.81 37.74
C GLY A 261 -54.18 17.73 37.92
N ARG A 262 -54.38 18.67 36.99
CA ARG A 262 -55.55 19.57 36.99
C ARG A 262 -56.86 18.83 36.82
N SER A 263 -56.89 17.79 35.97
CA SER A 263 -58.07 16.96 35.75
C SER A 263 -58.49 16.21 37.02
N ARG A 264 -57.52 15.68 37.77
CA ARG A 264 -57.75 14.89 38.99
C ARG A 264 -57.93 15.73 40.27
N ARG A 265 -57.69 17.04 40.23
CA ARG A 265 -57.67 17.92 41.43
C ARG A 265 -58.97 17.95 42.24
N GLN A 266 -60.10 17.54 41.68
CA GLN A 266 -61.41 17.49 42.36
C GLN A 266 -61.79 16.06 42.77
N ASN A 267 -60.92 15.10 42.53
CA ASN A 267 -61.18 13.70 42.80
C ASN A 267 -60.65 13.32 44.20
N ILE A 268 -61.39 12.47 44.88
CA ILE A 268 -60.96 11.73 46.07
C ILE A 268 -61.01 10.24 45.79
N ARG A 269 -60.13 9.50 46.48
CA ARG A 269 -60.15 8.04 46.49
C ARG A 269 -60.60 7.53 47.85
N ILE A 270 -61.63 6.70 47.85
CA ILE A 270 -62.12 6.00 49.04
C ILE A 270 -61.66 4.54 48.96
N ILE A 271 -60.95 4.10 49.99
CA ILE A 271 -60.39 2.74 50.09
C ILE A 271 -60.99 2.04 51.29
N GLY A 272 -61.27 0.74 51.17
CA GLY A 272 -61.76 -0.10 52.27
C GLY A 272 -63.28 -0.27 52.33
N LEU A 273 -64.02 0.27 51.37
CA LEU A 273 -65.47 0.05 51.28
C LEU A 273 -65.79 -1.33 50.65
N PRO A 274 -66.66 -2.16 51.25
CA PRO A 274 -67.10 -3.42 50.65
C PRO A 274 -67.67 -3.26 49.25
N GLU A 275 -67.49 -4.26 48.39
CA GLU A 275 -68.01 -4.25 47.01
C GLU A 275 -69.55 -4.25 46.97
N SER A 276 -70.14 -3.60 45.96
CA SER A 276 -71.57 -3.64 45.63
C SER A 276 -72.53 -2.97 46.64
N LEU A 277 -72.03 -2.10 47.52
CA LEU A 277 -72.88 -1.32 48.45
C LEU A 277 -73.63 -0.15 47.76
N GLU A 278 -73.12 0.32 46.63
CA GLU A 278 -73.53 1.57 46.00
C GLU A 278 -74.88 1.50 45.27
N GLY A 279 -75.32 0.28 44.96
CA GLY A 279 -76.51 0.03 44.14
C GLY A 279 -76.41 0.67 42.74
N PRO A 280 -77.56 0.93 42.08
CA PRO A 280 -77.61 1.43 40.70
C PRO A 280 -77.30 2.93 40.57
N ARG A 281 -77.22 3.68 41.69
CA ARG A 281 -76.96 5.12 41.69
C ARG A 281 -75.75 5.48 42.58
N PRO A 282 -74.51 5.19 42.12
CA PRO A 282 -73.31 5.41 42.92
C PRO A 282 -73.14 6.86 43.39
N THR A 283 -73.42 7.84 42.52
CA THR A 283 -73.29 9.27 42.85
C THR A 283 -74.17 9.67 44.04
N ALA A 284 -75.43 9.25 44.07
CA ALA A 284 -76.34 9.56 45.19
C ALA A 284 -75.89 8.85 46.48
N PHE A 285 -75.49 7.57 46.37
CA PHE A 285 -74.99 6.79 47.50
C PHE A 285 -73.75 7.43 48.13
N PHE A 286 -72.72 7.76 47.33
CA PHE A 286 -71.49 8.33 47.85
C PHE A 286 -71.66 9.75 48.38
N SER A 287 -72.58 10.53 47.81
CA SER A 287 -72.93 11.85 48.34
C SER A 287 -73.48 11.73 49.76
N GLN A 288 -74.43 10.80 49.99
CA GLN A 288 -74.97 10.54 51.32
C GLN A 288 -73.93 9.93 52.26
N LEU A 289 -73.13 8.98 51.78
CA LEU A 289 -72.06 8.33 52.56
C LEU A 289 -71.08 9.36 53.15
N LEU A 290 -70.73 10.40 52.39
CA LEU A 290 -69.83 11.45 52.89
C LEU A 290 -70.45 12.20 54.08
N VAL A 291 -71.76 12.47 54.07
CA VAL A 291 -72.46 13.08 55.22
C VAL A 291 -72.52 12.11 56.40
N ASP A 292 -72.77 10.82 56.15
CA ASP A 292 -72.83 9.82 57.22
C ASP A 292 -71.46 9.63 57.90
N VAL A 293 -70.36 9.74 57.14
CA VAL A 293 -68.99 9.59 57.66
C VAL A 293 -68.49 10.86 58.37
N PHE A 294 -68.76 12.04 57.81
CA PHE A 294 -68.22 13.30 58.32
C PHE A 294 -69.18 14.10 59.19
N GLY A 295 -70.46 13.72 59.24
CA GLY A 295 -71.48 14.37 60.04
C GLY A 295 -71.99 15.68 59.43
N LYS A 296 -73.15 16.13 59.93
CA LYS A 296 -73.83 17.35 59.46
C LYS A 296 -73.11 18.63 59.89
N GLU A 297 -72.22 18.52 60.88
CA GLU A 297 -71.35 19.61 61.34
C GLU A 297 -70.26 19.97 60.33
N VAL A 298 -69.81 19.01 59.51
CA VAL A 298 -68.84 19.24 58.43
C VAL A 298 -69.55 19.48 57.10
N LEU A 299 -70.60 18.70 56.82
CA LEU A 299 -71.38 18.79 55.58
C LEU A 299 -72.85 19.07 55.90
N SER A 300 -73.29 20.31 55.78
CA SER A 300 -74.68 20.70 56.06
C SER A 300 -75.71 20.02 55.14
N SER A 301 -75.29 19.59 53.95
CA SER A 301 -76.08 18.80 52.99
C SER A 301 -75.18 17.82 52.21
N PRO A 302 -75.76 16.78 51.58
CA PRO A 302 -75.01 15.90 50.69
C PRO A 302 -74.32 16.68 49.56
N PRO A 303 -73.00 16.54 49.38
CA PRO A 303 -72.26 17.32 48.40
C PRO A 303 -72.58 16.87 46.97
N GLU A 304 -72.57 17.82 46.04
CA GLU A 304 -72.74 17.53 44.62
C GLU A 304 -71.52 16.80 44.05
N LEU A 305 -71.79 15.67 43.38
CA LEU A 305 -70.77 14.80 42.80
C LEU A 305 -71.00 14.72 41.29
N ASP A 306 -69.97 15.02 40.50
CA ASP A 306 -70.01 14.89 39.04
C ASP A 306 -69.99 13.41 38.62
N ARG A 307 -69.21 12.59 39.33
CA ARG A 307 -69.01 11.17 39.00
C ARG A 307 -68.53 10.39 40.23
N ALA A 308 -69.03 9.17 40.40
CA ALA A 308 -68.49 8.22 41.37
C ALA A 308 -68.46 6.82 40.78
N HIS A 309 -67.31 6.15 40.88
CA HIS A 309 -67.14 4.81 40.32
C HIS A 309 -66.01 4.06 41.03
N ARG A 310 -66.11 2.73 41.05
CA ARG A 310 -65.00 1.84 41.43
C ARG A 310 -63.94 1.87 40.33
N SER A 311 -62.69 1.59 40.68
CA SER A 311 -61.63 1.40 39.68
C SER A 311 -62.01 0.32 38.67
N LEU A 312 -61.60 0.48 37.42
CA LEU A 312 -61.93 -0.44 36.31
C LEU A 312 -61.27 -1.83 36.41
N ALA A 313 -60.55 -2.13 37.50
CA ALA A 313 -60.01 -3.45 37.75
C ALA A 313 -61.13 -4.52 37.87
N PRO A 314 -60.85 -5.79 37.50
CA PRO A 314 -61.77 -6.90 37.71
C PRO A 314 -62.27 -6.97 39.15
N LYS A 315 -63.52 -7.40 39.35
CA LYS A 315 -64.09 -7.53 40.69
C LYS A 315 -63.26 -8.55 41.50
N PRO A 316 -62.77 -8.19 42.70
CA PRO A 316 -61.96 -9.08 43.53
C PRO A 316 -62.78 -10.26 44.06
N ALA A 317 -62.11 -11.37 44.39
CA ALA A 317 -62.78 -12.54 44.98
C ALA A 317 -63.25 -12.24 46.43
N ALA A 318 -64.11 -13.09 46.98
CA ALA A 318 -64.57 -12.95 48.35
C ALA A 318 -63.38 -13.07 49.33
N GLY A 319 -63.14 -12.03 50.13
CA GLY A 319 -62.02 -11.95 51.08
C GLY A 319 -60.84 -11.10 50.59
N ASP A 320 -60.75 -10.81 49.29
CA ASP A 320 -59.74 -9.91 48.74
C ASP A 320 -60.07 -8.43 49.02
N LYS A 321 -59.05 -7.57 48.93
CA LYS A 321 -59.19 -6.13 49.18
C LYS A 321 -60.17 -5.49 48.16
N PRO A 322 -61.21 -4.78 48.62
CA PRO A 322 -62.14 -4.11 47.72
C PRO A 322 -61.48 -3.07 46.82
N ARG A 323 -62.04 -2.87 45.62
CA ARG A 323 -61.55 -1.87 44.66
C ARG A 323 -61.70 -0.47 45.20
N PRO A 324 -60.68 0.39 45.07
CA PRO A 324 -60.81 1.80 45.41
C PRO A 324 -61.94 2.46 44.61
N VAL A 325 -62.66 3.38 45.25
CA VAL A 325 -63.66 4.23 44.62
C VAL A 325 -63.01 5.56 44.29
N THR A 326 -63.19 6.06 43.07
CA THR A 326 -62.87 7.43 42.70
C THR A 326 -64.15 8.25 42.62
N VAL A 327 -64.21 9.32 43.41
CA VAL A 327 -65.32 10.26 43.46
C VAL A 327 -64.84 11.64 43.02
N ARG A 328 -65.50 12.24 42.04
CA ARG A 328 -65.26 13.62 41.59
C ARG A 328 -66.31 14.55 42.20
N LEU A 329 -65.85 15.53 42.96
CA LEU A 329 -66.70 16.52 43.60
C LEU A 329 -66.88 17.74 42.69
N HIS A 330 -68.10 18.27 42.64
CA HIS A 330 -68.40 19.44 41.81
C HIS A 330 -67.59 20.67 42.25
N HIS A 331 -67.44 20.87 43.56
CA HIS A 331 -66.69 21.98 44.14
C HIS A 331 -65.35 21.54 44.75
N PHE A 332 -64.26 22.16 44.32
CA PHE A 332 -62.91 21.88 44.82
C PHE A 332 -62.77 22.15 46.33
N GLN A 333 -63.42 23.19 46.83
CA GLN A 333 -63.39 23.59 48.24
C GLN A 333 -63.96 22.49 49.15
N VAL A 334 -65.00 21.79 48.70
CA VAL A 334 -65.60 20.66 49.44
C VAL A 334 -64.63 19.50 49.47
N LYS A 335 -63.94 19.20 48.35
CA LYS A 335 -62.90 18.18 48.34
C LYS A 335 -61.80 18.48 49.35
N ASP A 336 -61.29 19.71 49.35
CA ASP A 336 -60.21 20.13 50.24
C ASP A 336 -60.64 20.14 51.72
N LEU A 337 -61.90 20.46 52.00
CA LEU A 337 -62.47 20.31 53.34
C LEU A 337 -62.45 18.84 53.79
N LEU A 338 -62.95 17.93 52.96
CA LEU A 338 -63.05 16.51 53.30
C LEU A 338 -61.68 15.86 53.50
N ILE A 339 -60.69 16.19 52.65
CA ILE A 339 -59.33 15.67 52.82
C ILE A 339 -58.68 16.21 54.12
N ARG A 340 -58.89 17.48 54.46
CA ARG A 340 -58.37 18.05 55.72
C ARG A 340 -59.05 17.41 56.94
N GLU A 341 -60.36 17.25 56.89
CA GLU A 341 -61.15 16.59 57.93
C GLU A 341 -60.72 15.13 58.13
N ALA A 342 -60.57 14.38 57.02
CA ALA A 342 -60.09 13.00 57.04
C ALA A 342 -58.71 12.87 57.70
N ARG A 343 -57.77 13.76 57.34
CA ARG A 343 -56.42 13.80 57.94
C ARG A 343 -56.46 14.14 59.43
N ARG A 344 -57.41 14.98 59.87
CA ARG A 344 -57.55 15.36 61.30
C ARG A 344 -58.16 14.25 62.14
N ARG A 345 -59.21 13.60 61.65
CA ARG A 345 -59.89 12.48 62.35
C ARG A 345 -59.03 11.22 62.38
N GLY A 346 -58.19 11.02 61.35
CA GLY A 346 -57.30 9.87 61.23
C GLY A 346 -58.02 8.60 60.79
N GLU A 347 -58.82 8.01 61.69
CA GLU A 347 -59.61 6.81 61.39
C GLU A 347 -61.05 7.18 61.04
N LEU A 348 -61.55 6.66 59.92
CA LEU A 348 -62.91 6.86 59.45
C LEU A 348 -63.61 5.51 59.36
N PHE A 349 -64.88 5.47 59.75
CA PHE A 349 -65.72 4.27 59.71
C PHE A 349 -67.02 4.54 58.98
N TYR A 350 -67.50 3.56 58.22
CA TYR A 350 -68.84 3.55 57.66
C TYR A 350 -69.46 2.17 57.88
N LYS A 351 -70.56 2.10 58.66
CA LYS A 351 -71.26 0.86 59.02
C LYS A 351 -70.28 -0.25 59.43
N GLU A 352 -69.46 0.04 60.45
CA GLU A 352 -68.44 -0.86 61.02
C GLU A 352 -67.23 -1.16 60.12
N HIS A 353 -67.20 -0.67 58.87
CA HIS A 353 -66.05 -0.82 57.98
C HIS A 353 -65.10 0.36 58.08
N LYS A 354 -63.81 0.08 58.34
CA LYS A 354 -62.74 1.09 58.32
C LYS A 354 -62.45 1.54 56.89
N ILE A 355 -62.57 2.83 56.65
CA ILE A 355 -62.31 3.44 55.34
C ILE A 355 -61.17 4.46 55.42
N ARG A 356 -60.55 4.73 54.28
CA ARG A 356 -59.52 5.77 54.15
C ARG A 356 -59.83 6.66 52.95
N LEU A 357 -59.69 7.97 53.15
CA LEU A 357 -59.83 8.98 52.11
C LEU A 357 -58.45 9.50 51.69
N TYR A 358 -58.17 9.48 50.39
CA TYR A 358 -56.94 10.03 49.83
C TYR A 358 -57.24 10.96 48.66
N GLU A 359 -56.28 11.84 48.34
CA GLU A 359 -56.30 12.57 47.08
C GLU A 359 -55.99 11.62 45.91
N ASP A 360 -56.63 11.85 44.76
CA ASP A 360 -56.38 11.08 43.53
C ASP A 360 -55.22 11.70 42.74
N TYR A 361 -53.99 11.35 43.11
CA TYR A 361 -52.80 11.79 42.36
C TYR A 361 -52.57 10.93 41.10
N SER A 362 -51.92 11.52 40.08
CA SER A 362 -51.42 10.77 38.92
C SER A 362 -50.32 9.80 39.34
N SER A 363 -50.04 8.80 38.48
CA SER A 363 -48.97 7.82 38.75
C SER A 363 -47.61 8.47 38.92
N ASP A 364 -47.32 9.52 38.17
CA ASP A 364 -46.02 10.19 38.21
C ASP A 364 -45.85 10.96 39.52
N VAL A 365 -46.88 11.68 39.95
CA VAL A 365 -46.88 12.35 41.27
C VAL A 365 -46.78 11.31 42.39
N LEU A 366 -47.44 10.15 42.29
CA LEU A 366 -47.30 9.10 43.29
C LEU A 366 -45.89 8.53 43.36
N LYS A 367 -45.20 8.38 42.22
CA LYS A 367 -43.79 7.97 42.16
C LYS A 367 -42.89 9.01 42.82
N GLU A 368 -43.00 10.28 42.43
CA GLU A 368 -42.24 11.38 43.05
C GLU A 368 -42.44 11.43 44.57
N ARG A 369 -43.69 11.29 45.03
CA ARG A 369 -44.01 11.28 46.46
C ARG A 369 -43.47 10.07 47.20
N ALA A 370 -43.34 8.92 46.53
CA ALA A 370 -42.78 7.72 47.12
C ALA A 370 -41.28 7.85 47.42
N GLU A 371 -40.55 8.66 46.65
CA GLU A 371 -39.12 8.91 46.86
C GLU A 371 -38.86 9.58 48.23
N TYR A 372 -39.77 10.44 48.69
CA TYR A 372 -39.67 11.09 50.00
C TYR A 372 -39.96 10.17 51.20
N LYS A 373 -40.38 8.91 50.98
CA LYS A 373 -40.84 8.01 52.06
C LYS A 373 -39.78 7.79 53.13
N SER A 374 -38.52 7.58 52.74
CA SER A 374 -37.41 7.34 53.67
C SER A 374 -37.10 8.59 54.49
N SER A 375 -36.86 9.71 53.82
CA SER A 375 -36.52 10.99 54.46
C SER A 375 -37.66 11.49 55.36
N MET A 376 -38.92 11.25 54.98
CA MET A 376 -40.09 11.50 55.82
C MET A 376 -40.08 10.69 57.12
N ALA A 377 -39.80 9.38 57.05
CA ALA A 377 -39.75 8.52 58.23
C ALA A 377 -38.66 8.98 59.22
N GLU A 378 -37.51 9.40 58.70
CA GLU A 378 -36.42 9.93 59.52
C GLU A 378 -36.79 11.28 60.15
N LEU A 379 -37.45 12.18 59.41
CA LEU A 379 -37.96 13.45 59.96
C LEU A 379 -38.96 13.22 61.11
N TYR A 380 -39.87 12.25 60.96
CA TYR A 380 -40.77 11.87 62.05
C TYR A 380 -40.01 11.32 63.26
N LYS A 381 -39.01 10.47 63.04
CA LYS A 381 -38.18 9.89 64.11
C LYS A 381 -37.45 10.97 64.91
N ARG A 382 -37.03 12.06 64.27
CA ARG A 382 -36.38 13.22 64.89
C ARG A 382 -37.35 14.25 65.48
N GLY A 383 -38.65 13.97 65.53
CA GLY A 383 -39.65 14.84 66.15
C GLY A 383 -40.11 16.02 65.28
N TYR A 384 -39.67 16.11 64.03
CA TYR A 384 -40.17 17.11 63.08
C TYR A 384 -41.56 16.73 62.58
N ARG A 385 -42.31 17.74 62.09
CA ARG A 385 -43.64 17.54 61.48
C ARG A 385 -43.58 17.83 59.98
N PRO A 386 -43.20 16.83 59.17
CA PRO A 386 -43.13 17.01 57.73
C PRO A 386 -44.51 16.83 57.07
N ALA A 387 -44.75 17.55 55.99
CA ALA A 387 -45.97 17.47 55.20
C ALA A 387 -45.63 17.56 53.71
N LEU A 388 -46.12 16.60 52.93
CA LEU A 388 -45.91 16.59 51.49
C LEU A 388 -47.08 17.26 50.78
N LEU A 389 -46.84 18.42 50.19
CA LEU A 389 -47.83 19.15 49.41
C LEU A 389 -47.78 18.73 47.95
N TYR A 390 -48.89 18.98 47.24
CA TYR A 390 -48.97 18.75 45.81
C TYR A 390 -47.96 19.60 45.01
N PRO A 391 -47.33 19.06 43.95
CA PRO A 391 -47.33 17.63 43.56
C PRO A 391 -46.51 16.77 44.53
N ALA A 392 -45.25 17.14 44.80
CA ALA A 392 -44.36 16.49 45.75
C ALA A 392 -43.40 17.49 46.43
N LYS A 393 -43.95 18.54 47.05
CA LYS A 393 -43.18 19.59 47.74
C LYS A 393 -43.15 19.35 49.23
N LEU A 394 -41.97 19.11 49.80
CA LEU A 394 -41.83 18.82 51.22
C LEU A 394 -41.85 20.11 52.04
N ARG A 395 -42.72 20.17 53.03
CA ARG A 395 -42.75 21.21 54.07
C ARG A 395 -42.35 20.60 55.39
N ILE A 396 -41.34 21.16 56.05
CA ILE A 396 -40.91 20.74 57.39
C ILE A 396 -41.33 21.82 58.36
N THR A 397 -42.06 21.46 59.41
CA THR A 397 -42.35 22.37 60.53
C THR A 397 -41.32 22.10 61.63
N LEU A 398 -40.53 23.12 61.94
CA LEU A 398 -39.49 23.10 62.97
C LEU A 398 -40.11 23.23 64.37
N PRO A 399 -39.38 22.89 65.46
CA PRO A 399 -39.87 23.01 66.83
C PRO A 399 -40.31 24.44 67.23
N ASN A 400 -39.67 25.46 66.65
CA ASN A 400 -40.02 26.88 66.82
C ASN A 400 -41.24 27.33 65.99
N CYS A 401 -41.99 26.39 65.39
CA CYS A 401 -43.12 26.63 64.48
C CYS A 401 -42.78 27.26 63.12
N GLU A 402 -41.49 27.48 62.79
CA GLU A 402 -41.08 27.93 61.47
C GLU A 402 -41.24 26.82 60.42
N LYS A 403 -41.42 27.23 59.15
CA LYS A 403 -41.71 26.31 58.04
C LYS A 403 -40.64 26.41 56.96
N THR A 404 -39.98 25.30 56.69
CA THR A 404 -38.98 25.18 55.61
C THR A 404 -39.56 24.39 54.44
N TRP A 405 -39.26 24.82 53.22
CA TRP A 405 -39.74 24.21 51.99
C TRP A 405 -38.60 23.62 51.19
N ILE A 406 -38.70 22.33 50.86
CA ILE A 406 -37.68 21.60 50.12
C ILE A 406 -38.30 21.05 48.83
N ARG A 407 -37.58 21.18 47.71
CA ARG A 407 -38.11 20.88 46.37
C ARG A 407 -37.54 19.58 45.78
N SER A 408 -36.51 19.00 46.39
CA SER A 408 -35.97 17.71 45.96
C SER A 408 -35.63 16.78 47.13
N VAL A 409 -35.59 15.48 46.84
CA VAL A 409 -35.15 14.47 47.81
C VAL A 409 -33.68 14.70 48.20
N LEU A 410 -32.83 15.04 47.23
CA LEU A 410 -31.42 15.37 47.47
C LEU A 410 -31.24 16.53 48.47
N GLU A 411 -32.02 17.61 48.32
CA GLU A 411 -32.01 18.71 49.29
C GLU A 411 -32.51 18.27 50.68
N THR A 412 -33.47 17.33 50.72
CA THR A 412 -33.99 16.79 51.99
C THR A 412 -32.92 15.97 52.72
N ASP A 413 -32.17 15.16 51.97
CA ASP A 413 -31.11 14.34 52.55
C ASP A 413 -29.95 15.21 53.04
N LYS A 414 -29.59 16.28 52.31
CA LYS A 414 -28.65 17.30 52.78
C LYS A 414 -29.14 17.99 54.05
N PHE A 415 -30.43 18.34 54.11
CA PHE A 415 -31.02 18.94 55.31
C PHE A 415 -30.94 17.99 56.51
N LEU A 416 -31.21 16.70 56.32
CA LEU A 416 -31.07 15.67 57.36
C LEU A 416 -29.62 15.45 57.81
N GLN A 417 -28.65 15.57 56.93
CA GLN A 417 -27.22 15.47 57.26
C GLN A 417 -26.73 16.68 58.10
N ASN A 418 -27.26 17.86 57.84
CA ASN A 418 -26.91 19.09 58.55
C ASN A 418 -27.60 19.23 59.92
N LEU A 419 -28.51 18.33 60.27
CA LEU A 419 -29.24 18.28 61.54
C LEU A 419 -28.53 17.43 62.61
N ASN A 420 -27.21 17.21 62.48
CA ASN A 420 -26.40 16.55 63.49
C ASN A 420 -26.38 17.31 64.81
#